data_AF-A0A3M8T662-F1
#
_entry.id   AF-A0A3M8T662-F1
#
_cell.length_a   1.000
_cell.length_b   1.000
_cell.length_c   1.000
_cell.angle_alpha   90.00
_cell.angle_beta   90.00
_cell.angle_gamma   90.00
#
_symmetry.space_group_name_H-M   'P 1'
#
loop_
_entity.id
_entity.type
_entity.pdbx_description
1 polymer ?
#
loop_
_entity_poly.entity_id
_entity_poly.type
_entity_poly.pdbx_seq_one_letter_code
_entity_poly.pdbx_strand_id
1 'polypeptide(L)'
;MDLRWTAFAAICHEEFHRCAFPAELVAACGGHEDIAWATYFHLRGDALAWLSREVPALDGDTPESLLGADQADAVRHCLWSMPC
;
A
#
# COMPACT_ATOMS: atom_id res chain seq x y z
N MET A 1 -0.87 11.36 -11.88
CA MET A 1 -1.40 10.13 -11.27
C MET A 1 -1.98 9.25 -12.37
N ASP A 2 -1.59 7.98 -12.47
CA ASP A 2 -2.09 7.05 -13.51
C ASP A 2 -3.60 6.79 -13.31
N LEU A 3 -4.39 6.91 -14.37
CA LEU A 3 -5.85 6.68 -14.34
C LEU A 3 -6.19 5.23 -13.97
N ARG A 4 -5.35 4.27 -14.36
CA ARG A 4 -5.54 2.84 -14.04
C ARG A 4 -5.32 2.58 -12.56
N TRP A 5 -4.26 3.16 -12.00
CA TRP A 5 -4.01 3.09 -10.55
C TRP A 5 -5.18 3.71 -9.77
N THR A 6 -5.68 4.85 -10.22
CA THR A 6 -6.82 5.52 -9.56
C THR A 6 -8.06 4.64 -9.56
N ALA A 7 -8.37 3.99 -10.69
CA ALA A 7 -9.50 3.06 -10.79
C ALA A 7 -9.34 1.85 -9.87
N PHE A 8 -8.12 1.32 -9.75
CA PHE A 8 -7.81 0.23 -8.83
C PHE A 8 -7.91 0.61 -7.36
N ALA A 9 -7.31 1.74 -6.98
CA ALA A 9 -7.37 2.22 -5.61
C ALA A 9 -8.83 2.43 -5.17
N ALA A 10 -9.70 2.88 -6.08
CA ALA A 10 -11.13 2.97 -5.82
C ALA A 10 -11.80 1.61 -5.53
N ILE A 11 -11.40 0.54 -6.23
CA ILE A 11 -11.86 -0.83 -5.93
C ILE A 11 -11.35 -1.26 -4.55
N CYS A 12 -10.07 -1.03 -4.25
CA CYS A 12 -9.48 -1.37 -2.95
C CYS A 12 -10.14 -0.60 -1.79
N HIS A 13 -10.56 0.65 -2.03
CA HIS A 13 -11.22 1.49 -1.05
C HIS A 13 -12.54 0.89 -0.54
N GLU A 14 -13.32 0.24 -1.40
CA GLU A 14 -14.58 -0.41 -0.98
C GLU A 14 -14.32 -1.48 0.09
N GLU A 15 -13.25 -2.25 -0.08
CA GLU A 15 -12.83 -3.27 0.88
C GLU A 15 -12.17 -2.67 2.14
N PHE A 16 -11.57 -1.50 2.02
CA PHE A 16 -10.89 -0.81 3.12
C PHE A 16 -11.82 -0.44 4.27
N HIS A 17 -13.12 -0.28 4.02
CA HIS A 17 -14.12 -0.10 5.08
C HIS A 17 -14.16 -1.23 6.11
N ARG A 18 -13.61 -2.41 5.77
CA ARG A 18 -13.51 -3.58 6.66
C ARG A 18 -12.21 -3.59 7.46
N CYS A 19 -11.30 -2.66 7.21
CA CYS A 19 -10.06 -2.50 7.94
C CYS A 19 -10.35 -2.13 9.40
N ALA A 20 -9.77 -2.88 10.34
CA ALA A 20 -9.90 -2.60 11.77
C ALA A 20 -8.93 -1.51 12.27
N PHE A 21 -7.96 -1.12 11.45
CA PHE A 21 -6.88 -0.19 11.79
C PHE A 21 -6.62 0.86 10.68
N PRO A 22 -7.66 1.52 10.12
CA PRO A 22 -7.52 2.35 8.94
C PRO A 22 -6.62 3.56 9.15
N ALA A 23 -6.76 4.24 10.30
CA ALA A 23 -5.95 5.42 10.63
C ALA A 23 -4.47 5.07 10.82
N GLU A 24 -4.18 3.94 11.46
CA GLU A 24 -2.81 3.45 11.67
C GLU A 24 -2.16 3.08 10.34
N LEU A 25 -2.90 2.40 9.46
CA LEU A 25 -2.38 2.01 8.15
C LEU A 25 -2.13 3.23 7.24
N VAL A 26 -3.03 4.21 7.21
CA VAL A 26 -2.81 5.46 6.45
C VAL A 26 -1.61 6.23 7.00
N ALA A 27 -1.45 6.29 8.33
CA ALA A 27 -0.30 6.95 8.95
C ALA A 27 1.02 6.23 8.62
N ALA A 28 1.06 4.89 8.68
CA ALA A 28 2.22 4.10 8.30
C ALA A 28 2.55 4.22 6.80
N CYS A 29 1.55 4.49 5.97
CA CYS A 29 1.74 4.83 4.56
C CYS A 29 2.13 6.31 4.32
N GLY A 30 2.50 7.09 5.35
CA GLY A 30 2.89 8.50 5.18
C GLY A 30 1.75 9.41 4.73
N GLY A 31 0.49 9.02 4.95
CA GLY A 31 -0.70 9.73 4.48
C GLY A 31 -1.13 9.36 3.06
N HIS A 32 -0.47 8.42 2.40
CA HIS A 32 -0.89 7.91 1.09
C HIS A 32 -2.06 6.93 1.22
N GLU A 33 -3.27 7.47 1.24
CA GLU A 33 -4.51 6.68 1.39
C GLU A 33 -4.68 5.63 0.29
N ASP A 34 -4.36 5.97 -0.96
CA ASP A 34 -4.43 5.06 -2.10
C ASP A 34 -3.56 3.81 -1.92
N ILE A 35 -2.38 3.99 -1.33
CA ILE A 35 -1.45 2.92 -1.01
C ILE A 35 -1.98 2.11 0.18
N ALA A 36 -2.48 2.76 1.22
CA ALA A 36 -3.09 2.09 2.37
C ALA A 36 -4.25 1.16 1.97
N TRP A 37 -5.11 1.62 1.05
CA TRP A 37 -6.22 0.83 0.52
C TRP A 37 -5.72 -0.42 -0.21
N ALA A 38 -4.76 -0.25 -1.13
CA ALA A 38 -4.19 -1.34 -1.90
C ALA A 38 -3.41 -2.35 -1.03
N THR A 39 -2.64 -1.86 -0.06
CA THR A 39 -1.93 -2.71 0.91
C THR A 39 -2.91 -3.56 1.71
N TYR A 40 -3.99 -2.97 2.25
CA TYR A 40 -5.01 -3.73 2.98
C TYR A 40 -5.73 -4.74 2.08
N PHE A 41 -6.00 -4.37 0.83
CA PHE A 41 -6.67 -5.25 -0.13
C PHE A 41 -5.90 -6.57 -0.30
N HIS A 42 -4.58 -6.50 -0.49
CA HIS A 42 -3.74 -7.69 -0.69
C HIS A 42 -3.41 -8.44 0.61
N LEU A 43 -3.16 -7.72 1.70
CA LEU A 43 -2.47 -8.29 2.87
C LEU A 43 -3.36 -8.38 4.11
N ARG A 44 -4.52 -7.70 4.10
CA ARG A 44 -5.50 -7.71 5.20
C ARG A 44 -4.83 -7.41 6.53
N GLY A 45 -4.88 -8.35 7.48
CA GLY A 45 -4.31 -8.19 8.82
C GLY A 45 -2.79 -8.01 8.84
N ASP A 46 -2.09 -8.46 7.79
CA ASP A 46 -0.63 -8.36 7.70
C ASP A 46 -0.15 -7.05 7.05
N ALA A 47 -1.06 -6.15 6.68
CA ALA A 47 -0.76 -4.92 5.96
C ALA A 47 0.28 -4.04 6.68
N LEU A 48 0.12 -3.82 7.98
CA LEU A 48 1.07 -3.03 8.78
C LEU A 48 2.45 -3.72 8.87
N ALA A 49 2.46 -5.02 9.13
CA ALA A 49 3.70 -5.79 9.22
C ALA A 49 4.47 -5.76 7.89
N TRP A 50 3.77 -5.82 6.75
CA TRP A 50 4.39 -5.74 5.43
C TRP A 50 5.08 -4.40 5.17
N LEU A 51 4.51 -3.27 5.63
CA LEU A 51 5.12 -1.95 5.45
C LEU A 51 6.51 -1.84 6.09
N SER A 52 6.73 -2.56 7.20
CA SER A 52 7.99 -2.60 7.93
C SER A 52 8.96 -3.71 7.49
N ARG A 53 8.56 -4.57 6.54
CA ARG A 53 9.36 -5.71 6.10
C ARG A 53 10.06 -5.40 4.78
N GLU A 54 11.26 -5.95 4.63
CA GLU A 54 11.99 -5.92 3.36
C GLU A 54 11.18 -6.68 2.30
N VAL A 55 10.98 -6.05 1.15
CA VAL A 55 10.24 -6.62 0.03
C VAL A 55 11.20 -6.85 -1.13
N PRO A 56 11.41 -8.11 -1.58
CA PRO A 56 12.34 -8.40 -2.68
C PRO A 56 12.01 -7.67 -4.00
N ALA A 57 10.73 -7.41 -4.26
CA ALA A 57 10.28 -6.66 -5.43
C ALA A 57 10.55 -5.14 -5.35
N LEU A 58 11.00 -4.66 -4.18
CA LEU A 58 11.42 -3.29 -3.91
C LEU A 58 12.93 -3.24 -3.65
N ASP A 59 13.69 -4.12 -4.31
CA ASP A 59 15.15 -4.25 -4.16
C ASP A 59 15.62 -4.50 -2.70
N GLY A 60 14.75 -5.08 -1.86
CA GLY A 60 15.03 -5.35 -0.45
C GLY A 60 14.71 -4.17 0.48
N ASP A 61 14.23 -3.04 -0.04
CA ASP A 61 13.76 -1.94 0.80
C ASP A 61 12.39 -2.26 1.45
N THR A 62 12.09 -1.52 2.50
CA THR A 62 10.76 -1.54 3.13
C THR A 62 9.82 -0.55 2.42
N PRO A 63 8.53 -0.85 2.29
CA PRO A 63 7.57 0.13 1.79
C PRO A 63 7.57 1.43 2.58
N GLU A 64 7.67 1.38 3.91
CA GLU A 64 7.72 2.57 4.77
C GLU A 64 8.92 3.46 4.45
N SER A 65 10.12 2.88 4.26
CA SER A 65 11.33 3.65 3.90
C SER A 65 11.21 4.32 2.54
N LEU A 66 10.60 3.64 1.55
CA LEU A 66 10.38 4.22 0.22
C LEU A 66 9.35 5.37 0.27
N LEU A 67 8.28 5.24 1.05
CA LEU A 67 7.30 6.30 1.23
C LEU A 67 7.91 7.52 1.94
N GLY A 68 8.73 7.31 2.96
CA GLY A 68 9.48 8.37 3.62
C GLY A 68 10.49 9.09 2.71
N ALA A 69 10.93 8.43 1.63
CA ALA A 69 11.84 8.97 0.62
C ALA A 69 11.12 9.55 -0.62
N ASP A 70 9.79 9.74 -0.57
CA ASP A 70 8.96 10.22 -1.68
C ASP A 70 9.00 9.30 -2.92
N GLN A 71 9.26 8.00 -2.72
CA GLN A 71 9.30 6.96 -3.76
C GLN A 71 8.01 6.13 -3.79
N ALA A 72 6.87 6.78 -3.56
CA ALA A 72 5.56 6.14 -3.50
C ALA A 72 5.19 5.35 -4.78
N ASP A 73 5.68 5.77 -5.94
CA ASP A 73 5.41 5.09 -7.21
C ASP A 73 6.03 3.69 -7.29
N ALA A 74 7.16 3.43 -6.63
CA ALA A 74 7.73 2.09 -6.52
C ALA A 74 6.79 1.16 -5.73
N VAL A 75 6.23 1.67 -4.62
CA VAL A 75 5.27 0.93 -3.79
C VAL A 75 3.97 0.68 -4.56
N ARG A 76 3.45 1.67 -5.30
CA ARG A 76 2.28 1.50 -6.18
C ARG A 76 2.52 0.42 -7.22
N HIS A 77 3.68 0.44 -7.88
CA HIS A 77 4.03 -0.55 -8.89
C HIS A 77 4.13 -1.96 -8.30
N CYS A 78 4.73 -2.09 -7.11
CA CYS A 78 4.81 -3.35 -6.39
C CYS A 78 3.42 -3.91 -6.07
N LEU A 79 2.54 -3.11 -5.47
CA LEU A 79 1.17 -3.50 -5.13
C LEU A 79 0.37 -3.87 -6.38
N TRP A 80 0.46 -3.06 -7.44
CA TRP A 80 -0.21 -3.33 -8.71
C TRP A 80 0.22 -4.64 -9.38
N SER A 81 1.44 -5.10 -9.09
CA SER A 81 2.00 -6.33 -9.65
C SER A 81 1.67 -7.57 -8.81
N MET A 82 1.03 -7.42 -7.65
CA MET A 82 0.64 -8.56 -6.81
C MET A 82 -0.54 -9.31 -7.44
N PRO A 83 -0.50 -10.65 -7.50
CA PRO A 83 -1.63 -11.43 -7.96
C PRO A 83 -2.83 -11.25 -7.00
N CYS A 84 -4.03 -11.18 -7.60
CA CYS A 84 -5.30 -11.02 -6.89
C CYS A 84 -6.02 -12.37 -6.74
#